data_AF-A0A963K0U9-F1
#
_entry.id   AF-A0A963K0U9-F1
#
_cell.length_a   1.000
_cell.length_b   1.000
_cell.length_c   1.000
_cell.angle_alpha   90.00
_cell.angle_beta   90.00
_cell.angle_gamma   90.00
#
_symmetry.space_group_name_H-M   'P 1'
#
loop_
_entity.id
_entity.type
_entity.pdbx_description
1 polymer ?
#
loop_
_entity_poly.entity_id
_entity_poly.type
_entity_poly.pdbx_seq_one_letter_code
_entity_poly.pdbx_strand_id
1 'polypeptide(L)'
;MPKPRQPSPLAPRTPVPPVAVAGARFATLAAGIRYTGRPDLLLIELEPGSTAAGVFTRSLTAGHPVLWCREALARGLEQGGRARAVIVNAGNANVCRGAEGDAAVAREVAAVQAALDCAAEEVLVASTGVIGERLAVEKIEAAVPALVAELRGDGAEAAARAIMTTDTFPKW
;
A
#
# COMPACT_ATOMS: atom_id res chain seq x y z
N MET A 1 -9.76 -9.56 -24.22
CA MET A 1 -8.79 -8.68 -23.52
C MET A 1 -9.37 -7.28 -23.44
N PRO A 2 -9.30 -6.58 -22.30
CA PRO A 2 -9.74 -5.19 -22.25
C PRO A 2 -8.94 -4.34 -23.24
N LYS A 3 -9.64 -3.47 -23.98
CA LYS A 3 -9.02 -2.57 -24.96
C LYS A 3 -7.92 -1.74 -24.28
N PRO A 4 -6.71 -1.59 -24.87
CA PRO A 4 -5.69 -0.74 -24.29
C PRO A 4 -6.25 0.68 -24.15
N ARG A 5 -6.21 1.20 -22.93
CA ARG A 5 -6.75 2.53 -22.63
C ARG A 5 -5.82 3.57 -23.21
N GLN A 6 -6.38 4.53 -23.94
CA GLN A 6 -5.63 5.66 -24.45
C GLN A 6 -5.00 6.42 -23.27
N PRO A 7 -3.69 6.73 -23.30
CA PRO A 7 -3.07 7.56 -22.29
C PRO A 7 -3.82 8.89 -22.14
N SER A 8 -3.95 9.35 -20.89
CA SER A 8 -4.57 10.65 -20.60
C SER A 8 -3.84 11.76 -21.38
N PRO A 9 -4.52 12.82 -21.83
CA PRO A 9 -3.85 14.00 -22.39
C PRO A 9 -2.92 14.70 -21.39
N LEU A 10 -3.05 14.39 -20.10
CA LEU A 10 -2.18 14.88 -19.02
C LEU A 10 -0.95 13.99 -18.80
N ALA A 11 -0.82 12.86 -19.50
CA ALA A 11 0.35 12.01 -19.39
C ALA A 11 1.60 12.79 -19.87
N PRO A 12 2.68 12.85 -19.08
CA PRO A 12 3.88 13.54 -19.48
C PRO A 12 4.48 12.88 -20.72
N ARG A 13 4.81 13.68 -21.74
CA ARG A 13 5.44 13.17 -22.98
C ARG A 13 6.82 12.60 -22.72
N THR A 14 7.55 13.20 -21.77
CA THR A 14 8.86 12.76 -21.32
C THR A 14 8.81 12.65 -19.79
N PRO A 15 8.56 11.45 -19.24
CA PRO A 15 8.59 11.25 -17.80
C PRO A 15 10.00 11.49 -17.27
N VAL A 16 10.12 12.29 -16.21
CA VAL A 16 11.38 12.43 -15.47
C VAL A 16 11.51 11.22 -14.55
N PRO A 17 12.68 10.58 -14.40
CA PRO A 17 12.84 9.47 -13.45
C PRO A 17 12.53 9.89 -12.00
N PRO A 18 12.00 8.98 -11.15
CA PRO A 18 11.80 9.29 -9.75
C PRO A 18 13.14 9.56 -9.05
N VAL A 19 13.11 10.47 -8.08
CA VAL A 19 14.27 10.75 -7.22
C VAL A 19 14.31 9.72 -6.10
N ALA A 20 15.49 9.14 -5.86
CA ALA A 20 15.69 8.23 -4.74
C ALA A 20 15.50 8.98 -3.40
N VAL A 21 14.74 8.38 -2.48
CA VAL A 21 14.53 8.92 -1.14
C VAL A 21 15.39 8.10 -0.18
N ALA A 22 16.41 8.74 0.41
CA ALA A 22 17.25 8.08 1.40
C ALA A 22 16.40 7.59 2.58
N GLY A 23 16.68 6.37 3.05
CA GLY A 23 15.91 5.73 4.13
C GLY A 23 14.56 5.13 3.70
N ALA A 24 14.21 5.15 2.41
CA ALA A 24 13.02 4.47 1.88
C ALA A 24 13.39 3.36 0.89
N ARG A 25 12.83 2.17 1.07
CA ARG A 25 12.95 1.03 0.16
C ARG A 25 11.57 0.59 -0.32
N PHE A 26 11.50 0.06 -1.53
CA PHE A 26 10.26 -0.30 -2.20
C PHE A 26 10.38 -1.70 -2.79
N ALA A 27 9.31 -2.48 -2.70
CA ALA A 27 9.14 -3.75 -3.39
C ALA A 27 7.71 -3.86 -3.90
N THR A 28 7.52 -4.51 -5.05
CA THR A 28 6.19 -4.76 -5.61
C THR A 28 6.07 -6.17 -6.10
N LEU A 29 4.87 -6.75 -5.96
CA LEU A 29 4.61 -8.12 -6.37
C LEU A 29 3.28 -8.21 -7.10
N ALA A 30 3.22 -9.09 -8.10
CA ALA A 30 1.96 -9.57 -8.66
C ALA A 30 1.36 -10.62 -7.70
N ALA A 31 0.74 -10.16 -6.62
CA ALA A 31 0.11 -11.03 -5.63
C ALA A 31 -1.21 -11.65 -6.13
N GLY A 32 -1.75 -11.12 -7.23
CA GLY A 32 -2.95 -11.65 -7.85
C GLY A 32 -4.19 -11.41 -7.00
N ILE A 33 -4.21 -10.30 -6.25
CA ILE A 33 -5.34 -9.86 -5.42
C ILE A 33 -6.53 -9.59 -6.32
N ARG A 34 -6.29 -8.88 -7.43
CA ARG A 34 -7.27 -8.72 -8.51
C ARG A 34 -6.68 -8.88 -9.90
N TYR A 35 -5.45 -8.40 -10.10
CA TYR A 35 -4.87 -8.32 -11.45
C TYR A 35 -3.93 -9.50 -11.71
N THR A 36 -3.93 -10.00 -12.93
CA THR A 36 -2.99 -11.04 -13.39
C THR A 36 -1.96 -10.42 -14.32
N GLY A 37 -0.71 -10.88 -14.24
CA GLY A 37 0.38 -10.43 -15.12
C GLY A 37 0.87 -9.00 -14.87
N ARG A 38 0.50 -8.38 -13.74
CA ARG A 38 1.07 -7.11 -13.28
C ARG A 38 1.12 -7.03 -11.75
N PRO A 39 2.03 -6.23 -11.17
CA PRO A 39 2.02 -5.96 -9.74
C PRO A 39 0.73 -5.32 -9.28
N ASP A 40 0.23 -5.77 -8.13
CA ASP A 40 -0.96 -5.25 -7.45
C ASP A 40 -0.80 -5.17 -5.93
N LEU A 41 0.43 -5.36 -5.45
CA LEU A 41 0.83 -5.19 -4.07
C LEU A 41 2.16 -4.45 -4.01
N LEU A 42 2.27 -3.51 -3.08
CA LEU A 42 3.44 -2.67 -2.82
C LEU A 42 3.75 -2.73 -1.33
N LEU A 43 5.02 -2.95 -0.99
CA LEU A 43 5.57 -2.67 0.33
C LEU A 43 6.56 -1.52 0.22
N ILE A 44 6.37 -0.50 1.04
CA ILE A 44 7.36 0.54 1.32
C ILE A 44 7.91 0.27 2.71
N GLU A 45 9.22 0.16 2.84
CA GLU A 45 9.90 0.09 4.13
C GLU A 45 10.65 1.39 4.40
N LEU A 46 10.54 1.87 5.63
CA LEU A 46 11.16 3.09 6.12
C LEU A 46 12.22 2.74 7.16
N GLU A 47 13.34 3.47 7.12
CA GLU A 47 14.45 3.33 8.05
C GLU A 47 13.99 3.53 9.51
N PRO A 48 14.56 2.79 10.49
CA PRO A 48 14.25 3.00 11.90
C PRO A 48 14.34 4.48 12.32
N GLY A 49 13.34 4.96 13.07
CA GLY A 49 13.28 6.36 13.50
C GLY A 49 12.58 7.31 12.52
N SER A 50 12.13 6.82 11.37
CA SER A 50 11.28 7.58 10.45
C SER A 50 9.99 8.04 11.12
N THR A 51 9.61 9.30 10.87
CA THR A 51 8.36 9.87 11.37
C THR A 51 7.30 9.95 10.28
N ALA A 52 6.03 9.80 10.66
CA ALA A 52 4.91 9.85 9.74
C ALA A 52 3.81 10.80 10.21
N ALA A 53 3.19 11.45 9.23
CA ALA A 53 1.94 12.19 9.38
C ALA A 53 1.04 11.83 8.19
N GLY A 54 -0.28 11.87 8.39
CA GLY A 54 -1.26 11.47 7.39
C GLY A 54 -2.50 12.33 7.42
N VAL A 55 -3.02 12.65 6.24
CA VAL A 55 -4.36 13.22 6.07
C VAL A 55 -5.25 12.19 5.38
N PHE A 56 -6.49 12.10 5.84
CA PHE A 56 -7.40 11.03 5.45
C PHE A 56 -8.73 11.59 4.93
N THR A 57 -9.41 10.82 4.08
CA THR A 57 -10.74 11.19 3.55
C THR A 57 -11.75 11.49 4.67
N ARG A 58 -12.55 12.55 4.52
CA ARG A 58 -13.65 12.88 5.45
C ARG A 58 -14.94 12.11 5.15
N SER A 59 -14.90 11.14 4.23
CA SER A 59 -16.07 10.31 3.90
C SER A 59 -16.61 9.61 5.15
N LEU A 60 -17.94 9.56 5.29
CA LEU A 60 -18.63 8.76 6.30
C LEU A 60 -18.49 7.26 6.05
N THR A 61 -18.10 6.87 4.82
CA THR A 61 -17.82 5.50 4.40
C THR A 61 -16.32 5.27 4.20
N ALA A 62 -15.51 5.78 5.13
CA ALA A 62 -14.06 5.54 5.11
C ALA A 62 -13.76 4.02 5.13
N GLY A 63 -12.76 3.60 4.35
CA GLY A 63 -12.33 2.21 4.31
C GLY A 63 -11.66 1.76 5.60
N HIS A 64 -11.65 0.45 5.84
CA HIS A 64 -10.99 -0.16 6.99
C HIS A 64 -9.50 0.24 7.11
N PRO A 65 -8.71 0.33 6.02
CA PRO A 65 -7.32 0.80 6.09
C PRO A 65 -7.18 2.25 6.58
N VAL A 66 -8.16 3.11 6.25
CA VAL A 66 -8.15 4.51 6.68
C VAL A 66 -8.43 4.63 8.18
N LEU A 67 -9.37 3.83 8.70
CA LEU A 67 -9.68 3.81 10.12
C LEU A 67 -8.47 3.33 10.92
N TRP A 68 -7.83 2.23 10.46
CA TRP A 68 -6.58 1.75 11.04
C TRP A 68 -5.48 2.82 11.06
N CYS A 69 -5.18 3.45 9.91
CA CYS A 69 -4.08 4.42 9.86
C CYS A 69 -4.31 5.65 10.75
N ARG A 70 -5.56 6.06 10.97
CA ARG A 70 -5.89 7.13 11.94
C ARG A 70 -5.51 6.72 13.35
N GLU A 71 -5.90 5.51 13.76
CA GLU A 71 -5.60 4.98 15.10
C GLU A 71 -4.11 4.73 15.28
N ALA A 72 -3.47 4.08 14.29
CA ALA A 72 -2.04 3.78 14.29
C ALA A 72 -1.21 5.06 14.41
N LEU A 73 -1.48 6.10 13.61
CA LEU A 73 -0.78 7.37 13.72
C LEU A 73 -1.07 8.10 15.05
N ALA A 74 -2.30 8.07 15.55
CA ALA A 74 -2.63 8.69 16.83
C ALA A 74 -1.84 8.05 18.00
N ARG A 75 -1.76 6.71 18.04
CA ARG A 75 -0.94 5.97 19.00
C ARG A 75 0.56 6.19 18.76
N GLY A 76 0.98 6.20 17.50
CA GLY A 76 2.35 6.44 17.11
C GLY A 76 2.85 7.80 17.59
N LEU A 77 2.01 8.84 17.54
CA LEU A 77 2.34 10.17 18.07
C LEU A 77 2.68 10.16 19.57
N GLU A 78 2.00 9.36 20.37
CA GLU A 78 2.33 9.17 21.81
C GLU A 78 3.74 8.58 21.99
N GLN A 79 4.27 7.92 20.95
CA GLN A 79 5.58 7.26 20.91
C GLN A 79 6.60 7.99 20.00
N GLY A 80 6.32 9.25 19.64
CA GLY A 80 7.21 10.09 18.81
C GLY A 80 6.91 10.07 17.30
N GLY A 81 5.76 9.56 16.88
CA GLY A 81 5.23 9.64 15.52
C GLY A 81 5.90 8.70 14.53
N ARG A 82 6.19 7.45 14.91
CA ARG A 82 7.04 6.52 14.13
C ARG A 82 6.27 5.74 13.05
N ALA A 83 6.95 5.44 11.95
CA ALA A 83 6.48 4.49 10.94
C ALA A 83 7.64 3.65 10.40
N ARG A 84 7.38 2.38 10.13
CA ARG A 84 8.34 1.42 9.57
C ARG A 84 7.92 0.87 8.23
N ALA A 85 6.63 0.81 7.95
CA ALA A 85 6.15 0.30 6.67
C ALA A 85 4.85 0.94 6.20
N VAL A 86 4.65 0.90 4.89
CA VAL A 86 3.36 1.11 4.23
C VAL A 86 3.11 -0.07 3.30
N ILE A 87 2.05 -0.84 3.55
CA ILE A 87 1.58 -1.90 2.65
C ILE A 87 0.39 -1.38 1.86
N VAL A 88 0.43 -1.53 0.54
CA VAL A 88 -0.60 -1.00 -0.37
C VAL A 88 -1.04 -2.05 -1.37
N ASN A 89 -2.33 -2.37 -1.41
CA ASN A 89 -2.91 -3.22 -2.44
C ASN A 89 -3.73 -2.42 -3.47
N ALA A 90 -3.72 -2.89 -4.72
CA ALA A 90 -4.59 -2.41 -5.78
C ALA A 90 -5.62 -3.47 -6.20
N GLY A 91 -6.79 -2.99 -6.62
CA GLY A 91 -7.89 -3.79 -7.13
C GLY A 91 -9.03 -4.04 -6.13
N ASN A 92 -8.77 -3.97 -4.83
CA ASN A 92 -9.79 -4.07 -3.78
C ASN A 92 -9.60 -2.92 -2.77
N ALA A 93 -10.67 -2.19 -2.46
CA ALA A 93 -10.60 -1.02 -1.59
C ALA A 93 -10.67 -1.35 -0.09
N ASN A 94 -11.11 -2.56 0.28
CA ASN A 94 -11.45 -2.96 1.64
C ASN A 94 -12.33 -1.90 2.35
N VAL A 95 -13.49 -1.62 1.75
CA VAL A 95 -14.49 -0.65 2.21
C VAL A 95 -15.84 -1.36 2.33
N CYS A 96 -16.63 -1.04 3.35
CA CYS A 96 -17.95 -1.62 3.61
C CYS A 96 -17.92 -3.16 3.83
N ARG A 97 -16.95 -3.66 4.60
CA ARG A 97 -16.81 -5.09 4.93
C ARG A 97 -17.09 -5.43 6.40
N GLY A 98 -17.33 -4.43 7.25
CA GLY A 98 -17.57 -4.63 8.68
C GLY A 98 -16.38 -5.31 9.36
N ALA A 99 -16.63 -6.15 10.36
CA ALA A 99 -15.58 -6.81 11.13
C ALA A 99 -14.60 -7.65 10.28
N GLU A 100 -15.05 -8.18 9.13
CA GLU A 100 -14.15 -8.90 8.22
C GLU A 100 -13.11 -7.97 7.60
N GLY A 101 -13.48 -6.73 7.29
CA GLY A 101 -12.56 -5.73 6.76
C GLY A 101 -11.51 -5.31 7.77
N ASP A 102 -11.91 -5.11 9.03
CA ASP A 102 -11.00 -4.82 10.14
C ASP A 102 -10.04 -6.00 10.39
N ALA A 103 -10.56 -7.23 10.38
CA ALA A 103 -9.75 -8.44 10.54
C ALA A 103 -8.74 -8.62 9.40
N ALA A 104 -9.12 -8.25 8.16
CA ALA A 104 -8.19 -8.27 7.03
C ALA A 104 -7.04 -7.28 7.24
N VAL A 105 -7.32 -6.05 7.66
CA VAL A 105 -6.27 -5.06 7.96
C VAL A 105 -5.35 -5.55 9.07
N ALA A 106 -5.90 -6.08 10.16
CA ALA A 106 -5.10 -6.62 11.26
C ALA A 106 -4.15 -7.75 10.81
N ARG A 107 -4.58 -8.57 9.85
CA ARG A 107 -3.77 -9.64 9.24
C ARG A 107 -2.67 -9.11 8.33
N GLU A 108 -2.96 -8.10 7.51
CA GLU A 108 -1.94 -7.40 6.70
C GLU A 108 -0.86 -6.80 7.60
N VAL A 109 -1.28 -6.10 8.66
CA VAL A 109 -0.39 -5.51 9.66
C VAL A 109 0.46 -6.58 10.33
N ALA A 110 -0.14 -7.65 10.84
CA ALA A 110 0.58 -8.72 11.54
C ALA A 110 1.63 -9.39 10.64
N ALA A 111 1.32 -9.62 9.36
CA ALA A 111 2.27 -10.21 8.42
C ALA A 111 3.49 -9.30 8.20
N VAL A 112 3.28 -8.00 8.00
CA VAL A 112 4.36 -7.02 7.81
C VAL A 112 5.15 -6.82 9.11
N GLN A 113 4.45 -6.73 10.24
CA GLN A 113 5.04 -6.60 11.57
C GLN A 113 6.02 -7.74 11.85
N ALA A 114 5.60 -8.99 11.61
CA ALA A 114 6.44 -10.16 11.80
C ALA A 114 7.63 -10.18 10.84
N ALA A 115 7.46 -9.69 9.61
CA ALA A 115 8.51 -9.73 8.59
C ALA A 115 9.58 -8.63 8.76
N LEU A 116 9.23 -7.50 9.37
CA LEU A 116 10.12 -6.35 9.56
C LEU A 116 10.54 -6.11 11.02
N ASP A 117 10.04 -6.93 11.96
CA ASP A 117 10.30 -6.81 13.40
C ASP A 117 10.03 -5.37 13.92
N CYS A 118 8.81 -4.89 13.69
CA CYS A 118 8.36 -3.57 14.12
C CYS A 118 7.11 -3.63 15.01
N ALA A 119 6.65 -2.49 15.53
CA ALA A 119 5.36 -2.41 16.19
C ALA A 119 4.21 -2.41 15.16
N ALA A 120 3.02 -2.87 15.58
CA ALA A 120 1.83 -2.87 14.72
C ALA A 120 1.48 -1.45 14.26
N GLU A 121 1.50 -0.49 15.18
CA GLU A 121 1.21 0.93 14.92
C GLU A 121 2.22 1.60 13.98
N GLU A 122 3.38 0.99 13.75
CA GLU A 122 4.37 1.46 12.78
C GLU A 122 4.07 0.99 11.34
N VAL A 123 3.02 0.19 11.12
CA VAL A 123 2.58 -0.31 9.82
C VAL A 123 1.32 0.43 9.36
N LEU A 124 1.45 1.22 8.31
CA LEU A 124 0.33 1.86 7.64
C LEU A 124 -0.18 0.98 6.49
N VAL A 125 -1.49 1.02 6.25
CA VAL A 125 -2.17 0.21 5.24
C VAL A 125 -2.98 1.11 4.31
N ALA A 126 -2.89 0.86 3.01
CA ALA A 126 -3.78 1.49 2.03
C ALA A 126 -4.33 0.47 1.03
N SER A 127 -5.59 0.65 0.65
CA SER A 127 -6.27 -0.23 -0.30
C SER A 127 -7.05 0.60 -1.29
N THR A 128 -6.96 0.27 -2.57
CA THR A 128 -7.67 0.98 -3.65
C THR A 128 -8.30 -0.01 -4.63
N GLY A 129 -9.54 0.23 -5.05
CA GLY A 129 -10.23 -0.63 -6.01
C GLY A 129 -11.72 -0.74 -5.75
N VAL A 130 -12.28 -1.93 -5.94
CA VAL A 130 -13.72 -2.15 -5.80
C VAL A 130 -14.15 -2.11 -4.33
N ILE A 131 -15.26 -1.42 -4.05
CA ILE A 131 -15.89 -1.32 -2.73
C ILE A 131 -16.85 -2.50 -2.52
N GLY A 132 -16.91 -3.04 -1.30
CA GLY A 132 -17.84 -4.10 -0.91
C GLY A 132 -17.38 -5.52 -1.27
N GLU A 133 -16.32 -5.69 -2.06
CA GLU A 133 -15.71 -7.00 -2.34
C GLU A 133 -14.83 -7.48 -1.17
N ARG A 134 -14.88 -8.78 -0.87
CA ARG A 134 -13.99 -9.42 0.12
C ARG A 134 -12.53 -9.31 -0.32
N LEU A 135 -11.65 -8.84 0.57
CA LEU A 135 -10.21 -8.83 0.33
C LEU A 135 -9.64 -10.25 0.49
N ALA A 136 -8.91 -10.72 -0.50
CA ALA A 136 -8.16 -11.98 -0.44
C ALA A 136 -6.85 -11.80 0.33
N VAL A 137 -6.95 -11.46 1.61
CA VAL A 137 -5.82 -11.09 2.48
C VAL A 137 -4.75 -12.18 2.59
N GLU A 138 -5.15 -13.45 2.43
CA GLU A 138 -4.24 -14.60 2.42
C GLU A 138 -3.14 -14.46 1.35
N LYS A 139 -3.48 -13.82 0.21
CA LYS A 139 -2.51 -13.55 -0.87
C LYS A 139 -1.50 -12.47 -0.48
N ILE A 140 -1.92 -11.51 0.33
CA ILE A 140 -1.04 -10.46 0.85
C ILE A 140 -0.06 -11.08 1.85
N GLU A 141 -0.56 -11.83 2.83
CA GLU A 141 0.27 -12.51 3.83
C GLU A 141 1.34 -13.40 3.18
N ALA A 142 0.95 -14.23 2.21
CA ALA A 142 1.87 -15.11 1.48
C ALA A 142 2.92 -14.34 0.65
N ALA A 143 2.62 -13.11 0.23
CA ALA A 143 3.50 -12.28 -0.57
C ALA A 143 4.52 -11.49 0.25
N VAL A 144 4.24 -11.18 1.53
CA VAL A 144 5.11 -10.33 2.37
C VAL A 144 6.57 -10.81 2.42
N PRO A 145 6.89 -12.10 2.62
CA PRO A 145 8.29 -12.54 2.67
C PRO A 145 9.06 -12.24 1.38
N ALA A 146 8.43 -12.43 0.21
CA ALA A 146 9.03 -12.13 -1.08
C ALA A 146 9.21 -10.61 -1.27
N LEU A 147 8.23 -9.81 -0.86
CA LEU A 147 8.35 -8.34 -0.89
C LEU A 147 9.54 -7.86 -0.07
N VAL A 148 9.72 -8.36 1.15
CA VAL A 148 10.85 -7.96 2.02
C VAL A 148 12.19 -8.32 1.37
N ALA A 149 12.30 -9.48 0.72
CA ALA A 149 13.52 -9.90 0.03
C ALA A 149 13.86 -9.02 -1.19
N GLU A 150 12.88 -8.38 -1.80
CA GLU A 150 13.02 -7.57 -3.01
C GLU A 150 13.10 -6.05 -2.74
N LEU A 151 13.12 -5.63 -1.47
CA LEU A 151 13.19 -4.22 -1.07
C LEU A 151 14.45 -3.52 -1.60
N ARG A 152 14.26 -2.45 -2.37
CA ARG A 152 15.34 -1.65 -2.98
C ARG A 152 15.07 -0.16 -2.96
N GLY A 153 16.14 0.64 -2.95
CA GLY A 153 16.05 2.11 -2.89
C GLY A 153 15.62 2.80 -4.20
N ASP A 154 15.62 2.07 -5.32
CA ASP A 154 15.30 2.59 -6.66
C ASP A 154 13.93 2.11 -7.20
N GLY A 155 13.03 1.67 -6.33
CA GLY A 155 11.76 1.03 -6.72
C GLY A 155 10.55 1.96 -6.88
N ALA A 156 10.71 3.30 -6.79
CA ALA A 156 9.60 4.24 -6.79
C ALA A 156 8.71 4.18 -8.05
N GLU A 157 9.29 3.99 -9.24
CA GLU A 157 8.50 3.83 -10.47
C GLU A 157 7.66 2.54 -10.44
N ALA A 158 8.25 1.44 -9.96
CA ALA A 158 7.54 0.16 -9.82
C ALA A 158 6.40 0.29 -8.79
N ALA A 159 6.65 1.00 -7.68
CA ALA A 159 5.65 1.32 -6.67
C ALA A 159 4.46 2.09 -7.26
N ALA A 160 4.73 3.16 -8.01
CA ALA A 160 3.70 3.94 -8.69
C ALA A 160 2.86 3.09 -9.65
N ARG A 161 3.47 2.13 -10.34
CA ARG A 161 2.77 1.20 -11.25
C ARG A 161 1.91 0.17 -10.52
N ALA A 162 2.34 -0.31 -9.36
CA ALA A 162 1.63 -1.36 -8.61
C ALA A 162 0.31 -0.87 -8.02
N ILE A 163 0.23 0.39 -7.60
CA ILE A 163 -0.97 0.96 -6.94
C ILE A 163 -2.04 1.45 -7.93
N MET A 164 -1.75 1.46 -9.23
CA MET A 164 -2.69 1.91 -10.27
C MET A 164 -3.90 0.97 -10.37
N THR A 165 -5.10 1.56 -10.50
CA THR A 165 -6.34 0.82 -10.75
C THR A 165 -6.87 1.07 -12.17
N THR A 166 -7.49 2.22 -12.39
CA THR A 166 -8.04 2.64 -13.67
C THR A 166 -7.16 3.65 -14.40
N ASP A 167 -6.07 4.07 -13.75
CA ASP A 167 -5.05 4.96 -14.28
C ASP A 167 -4.53 4.54 -15.65
N THR A 168 -4.24 5.52 -16.49
CA THR A 168 -3.67 5.30 -17.83
C THR A 168 -2.16 5.54 -17.89
N PHE A 169 -1.56 6.07 -16.82
CA PHE A 169 -0.12 6.26 -16.65
C PHE A 169 0.23 6.37 -15.15
N PRO A 170 1.46 5.98 -14.73
CA PRO A 170 1.90 6.04 -13.34
C PRO A 170 2.35 7.46 -12.98
N LYS A 171 2.38 7.77 -11.68
CA LYS A 171 2.67 9.11 -11.16
C LYS A 171 3.63 8.97 -9.98
N TRP A 172 4.76 9.67 -10.02
CA TRP A 172 5.82 9.66 -9.02
C TRP A 172 6.46 11.03 -8.92
#